data_AF-A0A8X6L8M8-F1
#
_entry.id   AF-A0A8X6L8M8-F1
#
_cell.length_a   1.000
_cell.length_b   1.000
_cell.length_c   1.000
_cell.angle_alpha   90.00
_cell.angle_beta   90.00
_cell.angle_gamma   90.00
#
_symmetry.space_group_name_H-M   'P 1'
#
loop_
_entity.id
_entity.type
_entity.pdbx_description
1 polymer ?
#
loop_
_entity_poly.entity_id
_entity_poly.type
_entity_poly.pdbx_seq_one_letter_code
_entity_poly.pdbx_strand_id
1 'polypeptide(L)' 'MSLRVDTISYCNDIASQFGAKPNFLKILLTDPMLFYKLVFGPFLSYQFRLQGPYAWDGARDAIMTVEKANTVSFDKREIR' A
#
# COMPACT_ATOMS: atom_id res chain seq x y z
N MET A 1 -1.82 -22.17 -23.36
CA MET A 1 -2.54 -21.51 -22.25
C MET A 1 -1.63 -20.41 -21.68
N SER A 2 -2.02 -19.14 -21.73
CA SER A 2 -1.28 -18.07 -21.02
C SER A 2 -1.85 -17.93 -19.60
N LEU A 3 -1.01 -18.11 -18.57
CA LEU A 3 -1.37 -17.91 -17.16
C LEU A 3 -1.42 -16.41 -16.84
N ARG A 4 -2.49 -15.74 -17.27
CA ARG A 4 -2.73 -14.34 -16.91
C ARG A 4 -3.48 -14.32 -15.58
N VAL A 5 -2.84 -13.81 -14.55
CA VAL A 5 -3.42 -13.64 -13.21
C VAL A 5 -3.38 -12.17 -12.86
N ASP A 6 -4.47 -11.68 -12.27
CA ASP A 6 -4.51 -10.34 -11.71
C ASP A 6 -3.62 -10.27 -10.47
N THR A 7 -2.52 -9.52 -10.57
CA THR A 7 -1.50 -9.44 -9.52
C THR A 7 -2.06 -8.91 -8.21
N ILE A 8 -3.04 -8.00 -8.26
CA ILE A 8 -3.63 -7.38 -7.07
C ILE A 8 -4.48 -8.40 -6.34
N SER A 9 -5.34 -9.12 -7.06
CA SER A 9 -6.17 -10.18 -6.52
C SER A 9 -5.32 -11.31 -5.91
N TYR A 10 -4.29 -11.75 -6.64
CA TYR A 10 -3.37 -12.79 -6.17
C TYR A 10 -2.63 -12.41 -4.89
N CYS A 11 -2.03 -11.22 -4.84
CA CYS A 11 -1.34 -10.74 -3.64
C CYS A 11 -2.30 -10.58 -2.45
N ASN A 12 -3.53 -10.13 -2.69
CA ASN A 12 -4.53 -10.00 -1.63
C ASN A 12 -4.99 -11.36 -1.08
N ASP A 13 -5.12 -12.37 -1.93
CA ASP A 13 -5.50 -13.72 -1.51
C ASP A 13 -4.44 -14.32 -0.58
N ILE A 14 -3.17 -14.25 -1.00
CA ILE A 14 -2.02 -14.65 -0.18
C ILE A 14 -2.00 -13.85 1.13
N ALA A 15 -2.10 -12.52 1.06
CA ALA A 15 -2.08 -11.69 2.27
C ALA A 15 -3.23 -12.01 3.23
N SER A 16 -4.39 -12.42 2.71
CA SER A 16 -5.52 -12.85 3.52
C SER A 16 -5.22 -14.17 4.26
N GLN A 17 -4.54 -15.12 3.61
CA GLN A 17 -4.13 -16.38 4.25
C GLN A 17 -3.14 -16.15 5.40
N PHE A 18 -2.25 -15.16 5.27
CA PHE A 18 -1.30 -14.80 6.33
C PHE A 18 -1.84 -13.79 7.36
N GLY A 19 -3.07 -13.29 7.21
CA GLY A 19 -3.63 -12.24 8.07
C GLY A 19 -2.91 -10.88 7.94
N ALA A 20 -2.14 -10.70 6.86
CA ALA A 20 -1.41 -9.47 6.54
C ALA A 20 -2.26 -8.47 5.74
N LYS A 21 -3.51 -8.84 5.41
CA LYS A 21 -4.44 -7.99 4.68
C LYS A 21 -4.85 -6.79 5.55
N PRO A 22 -4.56 -5.55 5.12
CA PRO A 22 -4.95 -4.36 5.88
C PRO A 22 -6.47 -4.29 5.99
N ASN A 23 -6.98 -4.30 7.22
CA ASN A 23 -8.40 -4.08 7.48
C ASN A 23 -8.74 -2.60 7.27
N PHE A 24 -9.26 -2.28 6.09
CA PHE A 24 -9.68 -0.94 5.69
C PHE A 24 -10.56 -0.23 6.74
N LEU A 25 -11.51 -0.94 7.36
CA LEU A 25 -12.36 -0.38 8.42
C LEU A 25 -11.58 -0.03 9.69
N LYS A 26 -10.60 -0.87 10.10
CA LYS A 26 -9.75 -0.57 11.26
C LYS A 26 -8.83 0.60 10.98
N ILE A 27 -8.23 0.65 9.79
CA ILE A 27 -7.31 1.72 9.38
C ILE A 27 -8.07 3.04 9.25
N LEU A 28 -9.30 3.03 8.75
CA LEU A 28 -10.15 4.22 8.68
C LEU A 28 -10.39 4.84 10.07
N LEU A 29 -10.59 3.99 11.09
CA LEU A 29 -10.83 4.43 12.48
C LEU A 29 -9.55 4.90 13.19
N THR A 30 -8.40 4.28 12.92
CA THR A 30 -7.13 4.63 13.56
C THR A 30 -6.42 5.80 12.86
N ASP A 31 -6.30 5.77 11.54
CA ASP A 31 -5.59 6.77 10.72
C ASP A 31 -6.35 7.04 9.41
N PRO A 32 -7.33 7.97 9.39
CA PRO A 32 -8.10 8.29 8.19
C PRO A 32 -7.22 8.84 7.05
N MET A 33 -6.11 9.50 7.37
CA MET A 33 -5.16 10.00 6.36
C MET A 33 -4.39 8.86 5.68
N LEU A 34 -4.02 7.82 6.43
CA LEU A 34 -3.37 6.64 5.87
C LEU A 34 -4.35 5.86 4.99
N PHE A 35 -5.60 5.75 5.43
CA PHE A 35 -6.67 5.13 4.65
C PHE A 35 -6.87 5.82 3.30
N TYR A 36 -6.98 7.16 3.29
CA TYR A 36 -7.17 7.91 2.05
C TYR A 36 -6.03 7.66 1.05
N LYS A 37 -4.79 7.60 1.55
CA LYS A 37 -3.61 7.28 0.73
C LYS A 37 -3.62 5.85 0.19
N LEU A 38 -4.10 4.88 0.96
CA LEU A 38 -4.19 3.48 0.52
C LEU A 38 -5.27 3.29 -0.55
N VAL A 39 -6.38 4.02 -0.45
CA VAL A 39 -7.52 3.88 -1.38
C VAL A 39 -7.32 4.68 -2.66
N PHE A 40 -6.84 5.92 -2.55
CA PHE A 40 -6.68 6.82 -3.70
C PHE A 40 -5.24 6.84 -4.25
N GLY A 41 -4.30 6.20 -3.56
CA GLY A 41 -2.91 6.09 -3.99
C GLY A 41 -2.62 4.84 -4.83
N PRO A 42 -1.37 4.72 -5.34
CA PRO A 42 -0.94 3.54 -6.06
C PRO A 42 -0.87 2.31 -5.15
N PHE A 43 -0.95 1.11 -5.72
CA PHE A 43 -0.76 -0.13 -4.95
C PHE A 43 0.68 -0.21 -4.43
N LEU A 44 0.85 -0.12 -3.10
CA LEU A 44 2.16 -0.25 -2.44
C LEU A 44 2.29 -1.59 -1.73
N SER A 45 3.33 -2.36 -2.04
CA SER A 45 3.66 -3.61 -1.33
C SER A 45 3.89 -3.42 0.17
N TYR A 46 4.21 -2.19 0.60
CA TYR A 46 4.39 -1.84 2.02
C TYR A 46 3.09 -2.00 2.84
N GLN A 47 1.92 -1.98 2.21
CA GLN A 47 0.64 -2.13 2.90
C GLN A 47 0.49 -3.49 3.59
N PHE A 48 1.16 -4.54 3.09
CA PHE A 48 1.14 -5.88 3.67
C PHE A 48 2.03 -6.00 4.92
N ARG A 49 2.81 -4.97 5.26
CA ARG A 49 3.60 -4.92 6.49
C ARG A 49 2.99 -4.03 7.57
N LEU A 50 1.82 -3.44 7.32
CA LEU A 50 1.07 -2.68 8.32
C LEU A 50 0.41 -3.59 9.37
N GLN A 51 0.01 -4.80 8.97
CA GLN A 51 -0.67 -5.78 9.82
C GLN A 51 -0.08 -7.16 9.57
N GLY A 52 -0.09 -8.01 10.61
CA GLY A 52 0.43 -9.38 10.56
C GLY A 52 1.48 -9.65 11.65
N PRO A 53 1.97 -10.89 11.75
CA PRO A 53 2.93 -11.31 12.79
C PRO A 53 4.32 -10.64 12.65
N TYR A 54 4.64 -10.15 11.45
CA TYR A 54 5.89 -9.43 11.14
C TYR A 54 5.62 -8.00 10.69
N ALA A 55 4.76 -7.29 11.44
CA ALA A 55 4.47 -5.89 11.16
C ALA A 55 5.74 -5.04 11.29
N TRP A 56 5.91 -4.08 10.38
CA TRP A 56 7.02 -3.12 10.42
C TRP A 56 6.51 -1.76 10.85
N ASP A 57 7.01 -1.27 11.98
CA ASP A 57 6.61 0.03 12.57
C ASP A 57 6.83 1.22 11.60
N GLY A 58 7.89 1.15 10.80
CA GLY A 58 8.21 2.16 9.77
C GLY A 58 7.34 2.11 8.51
N ALA A 59 6.43 1.14 8.38
CA ALA A 59 5.62 0.99 7.16
C ALA A 59 4.75 2.22 6.89
N ARG A 60 4.22 2.86 7.94
CA ARG A 60 3.41 4.09 7.83
C ARG A 60 4.22 5.25 7.24
N ASP A 61 5.44 5.46 7.75
CA ASP A 61 6.31 6.53 7.30
C ASP A 61 6.81 6.28 5.86
N ALA A 62 7.12 5.03 5.54
CA ALA A 62 7.50 4.64 4.19
C ALA A 62 6.38 4.94 3.16
N ILE A 63 5.12 4.63 3.48
CA ILE A 63 3.98 4.94 2.60
C ILE A 63 3.86 6.45 2.38
N MET A 64 3.98 7.24 3.45
CA MET A 64 3.95 8.71 3.38
C MET A 64 5.11 9.29 2.55
N THR A 65 6.31 8.72 2.68
CA THR A 65 7.52 9.19 1.99
C THR A 65 7.52 8.83 0.52
N VAL A 66 7.11 7.61 0.16
CA VAL A 66 7.06 7.17 -1.24
C VAL A 66 6.12 8.04 -2.07
N GLU A 67 4.99 8.44 -1.53
CA GLU A 67 4.06 9.35 -2.21
C GLU A 67 4.74 10.70 -2.52
N LYS A 68 5.36 11.33 -1.51
CA LYS A 68 6.07 12.61 -1.68
C LYS A 68 7.17 12.50 -2.73
N ALA A 69 7.96 11.43 -2.70
CA ALA A 69 9.02 11.19 -3.66
C ALA A 69 8.49 11.02 -5.09
N ASN A 70 7.37 10.31 -5.25
CA ASN A 70 6.72 10.16 -6.55
C ASN A 70 6.22 11.50 -7.07
N THR A 71 5.48 12.28 -6.29
CA THR A 71 4.95 13.59 -6.72
C THR A 71 6.07 14.53 -7.19
N VAL A 72 7.17 14.61 -6.42
CA VAL A 72 8.35 15.41 -6.80
C VAL A 72 9.01 14.89 -8.08
N SER A 73 9.01 13.58 -8.28
CA SER A 73 9.58 12.97 -9.49
C SER A 73 8.72 13.22 -10.73
N PHE A 74 7.40 13.33 -10.58
CA PHE A 74 6.50 13.69 -11.68
C PHE A 74 6.66 15.17 -12.05
N ASP A 75 6.72 16.07 -11.06
CA ASP A 75 6.92 17.51 -11.27
C ASP A 75 8.24 17.81 -12.00
N LYS A 76 9.36 17.18 -11.58
CA LYS A 76 10.67 17.34 -12.24
C LYS A 76 10.75 16.83 -13.67
N ARG A 77 9.82 15.97 -14.10
CA ARG A 77 9.78 15.45 -15.48
C ARG A 77 9.02 16.37 -16.43
N GLU A 78 8.22 17.29 -15.91
CA GLU A 78 7.42 18.23 -16.71
C GLU A 78 8.21 19.51 -17.07
N ILE A 79 9.29 19.80 -16.34
CA ILE A 79 10.17 20.96 -16.52
C ILE A 79 11.39 20.64 -17.43
N ARG A 80 11.40 19.49 -18.12
CA ARG A 80 12.46 19.07 -19.05
C ARG A 80 11.88 18.80 -20.44
#